data_AF-A0A090V9B8-F1
#
_entry.id   AF-A0A090V9B8-F1
#
_cell.length_a   1.000
_cell.length_b   1.000
_cell.length_c   1.000
_cell.angle_alpha   90.00
_cell.angle_beta   90.00
_cell.angle_gamma   90.00
#
_symmetry.space_group_name_H-M   'P 1'
#
loop_
_entity.id
_entity.type
_entity.pdbx_description
1 polymer ?
#
loop_
_entity_poly.entity_id
_entity_poly.type
_entity_poly.pdbx_seq_one_letter_code
_entity_poly.pdbx_strand_id
1 'polypeptide(L)'
;MEYINYFIDEGIGFYTSSPDSFPDFPLEYDTSEVINNAIIDLDEKSDYDIKKVINNLTDVQCKYLEVRAYTTLCLEKMEGILEYCSKGYFKNVDFIAQYSNEKNYVEQVKTLVLNSPLIGRVLLHSAPNDYEDDFIKQTKAVILDNTCCGVINQGYFVSTIAVFTEAQNHNTCLNKKISIDVNGDIKNCPSMSKSFGNIENTSFQQALKVKDFKKYWNVSKDEIEVCKDCEFRYICTDCRAYKEDPDNDFSKPLKCGYSPYTNEWEDWSTNPLKVKAIEHYAMSYLNIK
;
A
#
# COMPACT_ATOMS: atom_id res chain seq x y z
N MET A 1 15.10 -6.95 -34.94
CA MET A 1 15.08 -8.38 -35.33
C MET A 1 15.64 -9.28 -34.24
N GLU A 2 16.67 -8.86 -33.51
CA GLU A 2 17.26 -9.63 -32.39
C GLU A 2 16.23 -10.03 -31.30
N TYR A 3 15.37 -9.11 -30.87
CA TYR A 3 14.31 -9.41 -29.88
C TYR A 3 13.22 -10.39 -30.35
N ILE A 4 12.88 -10.38 -31.65
CA ILE A 4 11.86 -11.30 -32.18
C ILE A 4 12.43 -12.72 -32.22
N ASN A 5 13.70 -12.85 -32.63
CA ASN A 5 14.38 -14.14 -32.61
C ASN A 5 14.52 -14.65 -31.18
N TYR A 6 14.86 -13.80 -30.21
CA TYR A 6 14.87 -14.18 -28.79
C TYR A 6 13.53 -14.78 -28.33
N PHE A 7 12.39 -14.17 -28.66
CA PHE A 7 11.09 -14.74 -28.29
C PHE A 7 10.81 -16.10 -28.94
N ILE A 8 11.30 -16.31 -30.17
CA ILE A 8 11.14 -17.60 -30.86
C ILE A 8 12.07 -18.65 -30.25
N ASP A 9 13.33 -18.29 -30.03
CA ASP A 9 14.38 -19.17 -29.52
C ASP A 9 14.08 -19.63 -28.09
N GLU A 10 13.52 -18.74 -27.26
CA GLU A 10 13.07 -19.06 -25.89
C GLU A 10 11.67 -19.69 -25.84
N GLY A 11 10.99 -19.87 -26.99
CA GLY A 11 9.65 -20.46 -27.05
C GLY A 11 8.54 -19.59 -26.43
N ILE A 12 8.78 -18.29 -26.29
CA ILE A 12 7.84 -17.30 -25.75
C ILE A 12 6.90 -16.74 -26.84
N GLY A 13 7.28 -16.88 -28.12
CA GLY A 13 6.49 -16.42 -29.25
C GLY A 13 6.69 -17.25 -30.51
N PHE A 14 5.79 -17.11 -31.47
CA PHE A 14 5.85 -17.78 -32.77
C PHE A 14 5.16 -16.94 -33.85
N TYR A 15 5.51 -17.19 -35.11
CA TYR A 15 4.80 -16.58 -36.24
C TYR A 15 3.48 -17.31 -36.50
N THR A 16 2.40 -16.55 -36.67
CA THR A 16 1.07 -17.07 -37.03
C THR A 16 0.57 -16.42 -38.31
N SER A 17 -0.10 -17.21 -39.16
CA SER A 17 -0.87 -16.68 -40.31
C SER A 17 -2.30 -16.31 -39.93
N SER A 18 -2.71 -16.55 -38.67
CA SER A 18 -4.05 -16.31 -38.15
C SER A 18 -3.96 -15.40 -36.92
N PRO A 19 -3.58 -14.11 -37.09
CA PRO A 19 -3.49 -13.17 -35.97
C PRO A 19 -4.83 -12.97 -35.27
N ASP A 20 -5.96 -13.10 -35.98
CA ASP A 20 -7.31 -12.94 -35.43
C ASP A 20 -7.67 -13.96 -34.33
N SER A 21 -6.95 -15.08 -34.25
CA SER A 21 -7.10 -16.06 -33.15
C SER A 21 -6.51 -15.56 -31.82
N PHE A 22 -5.81 -14.43 -31.82
CA PHE A 22 -5.17 -13.80 -30.68
C PHE A 22 -5.74 -12.39 -30.52
N PRO A 23 -7.03 -12.26 -30.12
CA PRO A 23 -7.66 -10.96 -29.97
C PRO A 23 -6.95 -10.13 -28.90
N ASP A 24 -7.13 -8.81 -29.00
CA ASP A 24 -6.59 -7.89 -28.01
C ASP A 24 -7.05 -8.25 -26.60
N PHE A 25 -6.11 -8.17 -25.65
CA PHE A 25 -6.40 -8.41 -24.25
C PHE A 25 -7.29 -7.28 -23.70
N PRO A 26 -8.45 -7.59 -23.07
CA PRO A 26 -9.32 -6.55 -22.52
C PRO A 26 -8.63 -5.84 -21.36
N LEU A 27 -8.50 -4.52 -21.46
CA LEU A 27 -7.81 -3.68 -20.46
C LEU A 27 -8.75 -3.14 -19.38
N GLU A 28 -10.00 -3.58 -19.37
CA GLU A 28 -10.98 -3.15 -18.37
C GLU A 28 -10.65 -3.74 -17.00
N TYR A 29 -10.49 -2.85 -16.02
CA TYR A 29 -10.43 -3.24 -14.62
C TYR A 29 -11.84 -3.16 -14.02
N ASP A 30 -12.44 -4.33 -13.77
CA ASP A 30 -13.73 -4.41 -13.11
C ASP A 30 -13.68 -5.36 -11.91
N THR A 31 -14.16 -4.87 -10.78
CA THR A 31 -14.33 -5.66 -9.56
C THR A 31 -15.61 -5.22 -8.85
N SER A 32 -16.35 -6.18 -8.29
CA SER A 32 -17.64 -5.95 -7.64
C SER A 32 -17.58 -5.08 -6.39
N GLU A 33 -16.40 -4.95 -5.78
CA GLU A 33 -16.25 -4.27 -4.50
C GLU A 33 -16.16 -2.75 -4.68
N VAL A 34 -16.77 -2.01 -3.75
CA VAL A 34 -16.56 -0.55 -3.66
C VAL A 34 -15.22 -0.24 -2.98
N ILE A 35 -14.89 -0.99 -1.93
CA ILE A 35 -13.61 -0.93 -1.23
C ILE A 35 -13.00 -2.32 -1.25
N ASN A 36 -11.75 -2.41 -1.67
CA ASN A 36 -11.02 -3.66 -1.72
C ASN A 36 -10.02 -3.78 -0.56
N ASN A 37 -9.32 -2.67 -0.26
CA ASN A 37 -8.22 -2.63 0.70
C ASN A 37 -8.47 -1.59 1.80
N ALA A 38 -8.03 -1.90 3.02
CA ALA A 38 -8.04 -0.96 4.13
C ALA A 38 -6.75 -0.96 4.95
N ILE A 39 -6.47 0.19 5.57
CA ILE A 39 -5.36 0.36 6.52
C ILE A 39 -5.90 0.89 7.84
N ILE A 40 -5.42 0.36 8.97
CA ILE A 40 -5.67 0.89 10.31
C ILE A 40 -4.32 1.20 10.95
N ASP A 41 -4.07 2.46 11.30
CA ASP A 41 -2.87 2.86 12.05
C ASP A 41 -3.16 2.95 13.54
N LEU A 42 -2.28 2.40 14.38
CA LEU A 42 -2.39 2.40 15.83
C LEU A 42 -1.10 2.92 16.45
N ASP A 43 -1.21 3.75 17.49
CA ASP A 43 -0.11 4.14 18.38
C ASP A 43 -0.50 3.91 19.85
N GLU A 44 0.33 4.38 20.80
CA GLU A 44 0.01 4.25 22.22
C GLU A 44 -1.19 5.10 22.69
N LYS A 45 -1.65 6.06 21.89
CA LYS A 45 -2.75 6.99 22.21
C LYS A 45 -4.06 6.62 21.51
N SER A 46 -4.03 5.78 20.48
CA SER A 46 -5.22 5.33 19.77
C SER A 46 -6.24 4.66 20.71
N ASP A 47 -7.41 5.30 20.85
CA ASP A 47 -8.47 4.91 21.78
C ASP A 47 -9.82 4.56 21.09
N TYR A 48 -9.89 4.68 19.76
CA TYR A 48 -11.09 4.38 19.00
C TYR A 48 -11.43 2.88 18.97
N ASP A 49 -12.72 2.59 18.80
CA ASP A 49 -13.24 1.21 18.79
C ASP A 49 -12.90 0.47 17.48
N ILE A 50 -11.86 -0.37 17.53
CA ILE A 50 -11.44 -1.22 16.40
C ILE A 50 -12.55 -2.17 15.93
N LYS A 51 -13.40 -2.68 16.83
CA LYS A 51 -14.53 -3.52 16.42
C LYS A 51 -15.49 -2.73 15.55
N LYS A 52 -15.75 -1.47 15.90
CA LYS A 52 -16.57 -0.57 15.09
C LYS A 52 -15.94 -0.32 13.71
N VAL A 53 -14.62 -0.15 13.65
CA VAL A 53 -13.89 -0.02 12.37
C VAL A 53 -14.10 -1.27 11.50
N ILE A 54 -13.88 -2.47 12.05
CA ILE A 54 -13.99 -3.74 11.30
C ILE A 54 -15.43 -4.00 10.84
N ASN A 55 -16.43 -3.65 11.66
CA ASN A 55 -17.84 -3.72 11.26
C ASN A 55 -18.13 -2.78 10.07
N ASN A 56 -17.63 -1.54 10.12
CA ASN A 56 -17.77 -0.59 9.00
C ASN A 56 -17.08 -1.09 7.73
N LEU A 57 -15.91 -1.73 7.85
CA LEU A 57 -15.22 -2.37 6.74
C LEU A 57 -16.04 -3.52 6.15
N THR A 58 -16.70 -4.30 7.00
CA THR A 58 -17.58 -5.39 6.58
C THR A 58 -18.79 -4.85 5.80
N ASP A 59 -19.38 -3.73 6.24
CA ASP A 59 -20.52 -3.06 5.57
C ASP A 59 -20.18 -2.52 4.17
N VAL A 60 -18.89 -2.29 3.89
CA VAL A 60 -18.40 -1.90 2.55
C VAL A 60 -17.70 -3.05 1.81
N GLN A 61 -17.83 -4.29 2.33
CA GLN A 61 -17.30 -5.53 1.76
C GLN A 61 -15.79 -5.49 1.49
N CYS A 62 -15.04 -4.83 2.38
CA CYS A 62 -13.58 -4.82 2.32
C CYS A 62 -13.02 -6.24 2.45
N LYS A 63 -12.01 -6.57 1.64
CA LYS A 63 -11.43 -7.92 1.58
C LYS A 63 -10.05 -8.01 2.22
N TYR A 64 -9.26 -6.94 2.15
CA TYR A 64 -7.87 -6.95 2.59
C TYR A 64 -7.67 -5.86 3.63
N LEU A 65 -7.09 -6.21 4.78
CA LEU A 65 -6.80 -5.29 5.86
C LEU A 65 -5.30 -5.31 6.18
N GLU A 66 -4.69 -4.14 6.32
CA GLU A 66 -3.37 -3.98 6.91
C GLU A 66 -3.52 -3.21 8.23
N VAL A 67 -3.10 -3.81 9.33
CA VAL A 67 -3.04 -3.17 10.65
C VAL A 67 -1.60 -2.77 10.92
N ARG A 68 -1.34 -1.47 11.05
CA ARG A 68 -0.02 -0.92 11.33
C ARG A 68 0.01 -0.31 12.72
N ALA A 69 0.60 -1.02 13.67
CA ALA A 69 0.91 -0.50 14.99
C ALA A 69 2.33 0.07 15.00
N TYR A 70 2.48 1.35 15.35
CA TYR A 70 3.79 2.00 15.56
C TYR A 70 4.42 1.63 16.91
N THR A 71 3.64 0.94 17.74
CA THR A 71 4.00 0.38 19.03
C THR A 71 3.88 -1.14 19.02
N THR A 72 4.23 -1.80 20.12
CA THR A 72 4.05 -3.25 20.26
C THR A 72 2.55 -3.57 20.27
N LEU A 73 2.19 -4.70 19.68
CA LEU A 73 0.81 -5.15 19.60
C LEU A 73 0.67 -6.48 20.35
N CYS A 74 -0.11 -6.51 21.44
CA CYS A 74 -0.28 -7.74 22.20
C CYS A 74 -1.10 -8.78 21.42
N LEU A 75 -0.88 -10.05 21.73
CA LEU A 75 -1.52 -11.19 21.05
C LEU A 75 -3.04 -11.13 21.17
N GLU A 76 -3.58 -10.76 22.33
CA GLU A 76 -5.02 -10.68 22.57
C GLU A 76 -5.69 -9.67 21.62
N LYS A 77 -4.99 -8.57 21.31
CA LYS A 77 -5.49 -7.54 20.38
C LYS A 77 -5.44 -8.04 18.93
N MET A 78 -4.40 -8.77 18.54
CA MET A 78 -4.31 -9.41 17.21
C MET A 78 -5.42 -10.45 17.04
N GLU A 79 -5.60 -11.34 18.03
CA GLU A 79 -6.65 -12.36 18.06
C GLU A 79 -8.04 -11.74 17.99
N GLY A 80 -8.30 -10.67 18.76
CA GLY A 80 -9.57 -9.95 18.71
C GLY A 80 -9.87 -9.35 17.32
N ILE A 81 -8.88 -8.76 16.67
CA ILE A 81 -9.00 -8.25 15.29
C ILE A 81 -9.35 -9.40 14.34
N LEU A 82 -8.63 -10.51 14.42
CA LEU A 82 -8.86 -11.68 13.57
C LEU A 82 -10.24 -12.30 13.80
N GLU A 83 -10.71 -12.36 15.05
CA GLU A 83 -12.04 -12.84 15.39
C GLU A 83 -13.12 -11.99 14.73
N TYR A 84 -13.00 -10.66 14.77
CA TYR A 84 -13.95 -9.77 14.10
C TYR A 84 -13.86 -9.88 12.58
N CYS A 85 -12.66 -9.93 12.01
CA CYS A 85 -12.46 -10.09 10.56
C CYS A 85 -13.02 -11.42 10.05
N SER A 86 -12.91 -12.51 10.82
CA SER A 86 -13.41 -13.84 10.44
C SER A 86 -14.93 -13.91 10.27
N LYS A 87 -15.66 -12.95 10.85
CA LYS A 87 -17.13 -12.83 10.73
C LYS A 87 -17.56 -12.01 9.51
N GLY A 88 -16.61 -11.40 8.79
CA GLY A 88 -16.85 -10.53 7.63
C GLY A 88 -16.45 -11.16 6.29
N TYR A 89 -16.05 -10.31 5.34
CA TYR A 89 -15.65 -10.70 3.98
C TYR A 89 -14.13 -10.72 3.76
N PHE A 90 -13.37 -10.61 4.85
CA PHE A 90 -11.91 -10.52 4.77
C PHE A 90 -11.31 -11.83 4.27
N LYS A 91 -10.35 -11.68 3.36
CA LYS A 91 -9.52 -12.76 2.82
C LYS A 91 -8.11 -12.73 3.39
N ASN A 92 -7.67 -11.57 3.85
CA ASN A 92 -6.30 -11.35 4.31
C ASN A 92 -6.27 -10.23 5.36
N VAL A 93 -5.48 -10.46 6.41
CA VAL A 93 -5.09 -9.46 7.40
C VAL A 93 -3.58 -9.49 7.52
N ASP A 94 -2.94 -8.37 7.20
CA ASP A 94 -1.51 -8.17 7.44
C ASP A 94 -1.33 -7.37 8.73
N PHE A 95 -0.27 -7.69 9.46
CA PHE A 95 0.15 -6.93 10.63
C PHE A 95 1.53 -6.35 10.43
N ILE A 96 1.67 -5.06 10.72
CA ILE A 96 2.95 -4.40 10.92
C ILE A 96 2.93 -3.91 12.37
N ALA A 97 3.89 -4.33 13.19
CA ALA A 97 3.93 -3.97 14.60
C ALA A 97 5.37 -3.80 15.08
N GLN A 98 5.57 -3.05 16.17
CA GLN A 98 6.89 -2.98 16.78
C GLN A 98 7.27 -4.33 17.40
N TYR A 99 8.54 -4.74 17.26
CA TYR A 99 9.10 -5.89 17.95
C TYR A 99 9.00 -5.72 19.47
N SER A 100 8.53 -6.76 20.16
CA SER A 100 8.49 -6.82 21.63
C SER A 100 9.61 -7.69 22.17
N ASN A 101 10.28 -7.22 23.23
CA ASN A 101 11.28 -7.99 24.01
C ASN A 101 10.62 -8.96 25.01
N GLU A 102 9.29 -9.05 25.03
CA GLU A 102 8.59 -10.02 25.86
C GLU A 102 9.01 -11.44 25.51
N LYS A 103 9.16 -12.26 26.56
CA LYS A 103 9.64 -13.63 26.42
C LYS A 103 8.70 -14.42 25.51
N ASN A 104 9.27 -15.05 24.49
CA ASN A 104 8.56 -15.88 23.50
C ASN A 104 7.58 -15.12 22.58
N TYR A 105 7.57 -13.79 22.57
CA TYR A 105 6.62 -13.01 21.76
C TYR A 105 6.61 -13.46 20.28
N VAL A 106 7.79 -13.55 19.65
CA VAL A 106 7.89 -13.97 18.24
C VAL A 106 7.34 -15.38 18.03
N GLU A 107 7.62 -16.33 18.93
CA GLU A 107 7.13 -17.71 18.83
C GLU A 107 5.61 -17.79 19.02
N GLN A 108 5.04 -16.93 19.87
CA GLN A 108 3.59 -16.80 20.02
C GLN A 108 2.96 -16.22 18.76
N VAL A 109 3.54 -15.17 18.17
CA VAL A 109 3.07 -14.63 16.88
C VAL A 109 3.15 -15.70 15.79
N LYS A 110 4.24 -16.48 15.70
CA LYS A 110 4.35 -17.60 14.75
C LYS A 110 3.23 -18.61 14.93
N THR A 111 2.95 -18.98 16.18
CA THR A 111 1.86 -19.89 16.51
C THR A 111 0.50 -19.31 16.08
N LEU A 112 0.27 -18.01 16.29
CA LEU A 112 -0.93 -17.32 15.85
C LEU A 112 -1.09 -17.36 14.33
N VAL A 113 -0.01 -17.11 13.57
CA VAL A 113 -0.02 -17.17 12.10
C VAL A 113 -0.36 -18.57 11.60
N LEU A 114 0.29 -19.60 12.14
CA LEU A 114 0.04 -21.00 11.74
C LEU A 114 -1.41 -21.46 12.04
N ASN A 115 -2.04 -20.87 13.05
CA ASN A 115 -3.42 -21.20 13.45
C ASN A 115 -4.48 -20.30 12.78
N SER A 116 -4.07 -19.26 12.06
CA SER A 116 -4.97 -18.24 11.52
C SER A 116 -4.80 -18.10 10.00
N PRO A 117 -5.62 -18.79 9.18
CA PRO A 117 -5.49 -18.73 7.72
C PRO A 117 -5.81 -17.37 7.12
N LEU A 118 -6.36 -16.44 7.91
CA LEU A 118 -6.60 -15.06 7.51
C LEU A 118 -5.33 -14.21 7.55
N ILE A 119 -4.29 -14.62 8.28
CA ILE A 119 -3.06 -13.82 8.35
C ILE A 119 -2.26 -14.05 7.07
N GLY A 120 -2.03 -12.97 6.32
CA GLY A 120 -1.16 -13.01 5.15
C GLY A 120 0.30 -12.91 5.54
N ARG A 121 0.63 -11.85 6.26
CA ARG A 121 2.00 -11.52 6.67
C ARG A 121 2.04 -10.81 8.02
N VAL A 122 3.10 -11.06 8.78
CA VAL A 122 3.47 -10.21 9.93
C VAL A 122 4.85 -9.60 9.71
N LEU A 123 4.96 -8.28 9.85
CA LEU A 123 6.21 -7.52 9.87
C LEU A 123 6.44 -6.95 11.28
N LEU A 124 7.53 -7.36 11.93
CA LEU A 124 7.99 -6.81 13.20
C LEU A 124 9.13 -5.82 12.95
N HIS A 125 8.85 -4.53 13.09
CA HIS A 125 9.85 -3.47 12.91
C HIS A 125 10.60 -3.15 14.21
N SER A 126 11.67 -2.36 14.13
CA SER A 126 12.53 -2.04 15.28
C SER A 126 13.10 -3.28 15.99
N ALA A 127 13.25 -4.38 15.25
CA ALA A 127 13.76 -5.65 15.77
C ALA A 127 15.28 -5.58 15.97
N PRO A 128 15.86 -6.38 16.87
CA PRO A 128 17.31 -6.40 17.09
C PRO A 128 18.08 -6.91 15.86
N ASN A 129 17.46 -7.74 15.02
CA ASN A 129 18.05 -8.31 13.81
C ASN A 129 17.01 -8.43 12.70
N ASP A 130 17.48 -8.34 11.45
CA ASP A 130 16.65 -8.68 10.30
C ASP A 130 16.50 -10.20 10.22
N TYR A 131 15.28 -10.66 9.93
CA TYR A 131 14.93 -12.08 9.79
C TYR A 131 13.72 -12.19 8.87
N GLU A 132 13.63 -13.26 8.08
CA GLU A 132 12.49 -13.49 7.21
C GLU A 132 12.27 -14.99 7.05
N ASP A 133 11.03 -15.42 7.26
CA ASP A 133 10.49 -16.71 6.85
C ASP A 133 9.20 -16.50 6.04
N ASP A 134 8.51 -17.57 5.65
CA ASP A 134 7.31 -17.51 4.81
C ASP A 134 6.16 -16.69 5.42
N PHE A 135 6.17 -16.45 6.73
CA PHE A 135 5.04 -15.91 7.49
C PHE A 135 5.39 -14.62 8.25
N ILE A 136 6.62 -14.54 8.78
CA ILE A 136 7.09 -13.43 9.60
C ILE A 136 8.37 -12.85 9.04
N LYS A 137 8.35 -11.52 8.92
CA LYS A 137 9.53 -10.70 8.69
C LYS A 137 9.84 -9.88 9.94
N GLN A 138 11.11 -9.79 10.31
CA GLN A 138 11.63 -8.85 11.29
C GLN A 138 12.59 -7.91 10.59
N THR A 139 12.58 -6.64 10.96
CA THR A 139 13.56 -5.69 10.44
C THR A 139 14.08 -4.73 11.50
N LYS A 140 15.35 -4.36 11.37
CA LYS A 140 15.96 -3.27 12.15
C LYS A 140 15.40 -1.90 11.81
N ALA A 141 14.78 -1.75 10.64
CA ALA A 141 14.16 -0.49 10.25
C ALA A 141 13.11 -0.08 11.28
N VAL A 142 13.15 1.19 11.69
CA VAL A 142 12.23 1.75 12.69
C VAL A 142 11.07 2.42 11.95
N ILE A 143 9.85 2.05 12.30
CA ILE A 143 8.63 2.67 11.80
C ILE A 143 7.99 3.41 12.97
N LEU A 144 7.88 4.74 12.87
CA LEU A 144 7.35 5.60 13.94
C LEU A 144 5.95 6.14 13.64
N ASP A 145 5.65 6.34 12.37
CA ASP A 145 4.39 6.92 11.91
C ASP A 145 4.10 6.56 10.43
N ASN A 146 3.09 7.21 9.88
CA ASN A 146 2.60 7.02 8.52
C ASN A 146 3.58 7.50 7.43
N THR A 147 4.67 8.19 7.79
CA THR A 147 5.73 8.60 6.88
C THR A 147 6.61 7.43 6.43
N CYS A 148 6.43 6.22 6.97
CA CYS A 148 7.11 5.02 6.48
C CYS A 148 6.69 4.59 5.06
N CYS A 149 5.51 5.01 4.60
CA CYS A 149 4.92 4.54 3.34
C CYS A 149 5.37 5.36 2.11
N GLY A 150 5.04 4.88 0.91
CA GLY A 150 5.19 5.62 -0.34
C GLY A 150 6.55 5.49 -1.03
N VAL A 151 7.49 4.75 -0.45
CA VAL A 151 8.78 4.45 -1.08
C VAL A 151 8.58 3.59 -2.32
N ILE A 152 9.15 4.03 -3.45
CA ILE A 152 9.13 3.27 -4.70
C ILE A 152 10.43 2.49 -4.83
N ASN A 153 10.32 1.17 -4.98
CA ASN A 153 11.45 0.26 -5.14
C ASN A 153 11.08 -0.86 -6.12
N GLN A 154 12.05 -1.34 -6.90
CA GLN A 154 11.84 -2.43 -7.86
C GLN A 154 11.32 -3.72 -7.20
N GLY A 155 11.73 -3.99 -5.96
CA GLY A 155 11.25 -5.14 -5.19
C GLY A 155 9.76 -5.09 -4.82
N TYR A 156 9.10 -3.95 -5.04
CA TYR A 156 7.66 -3.77 -4.84
C TYR A 156 6.86 -3.76 -6.15
N PHE A 157 7.50 -4.01 -7.30
CA PHE A 157 6.81 -4.09 -8.57
C PHE A 157 5.96 -5.36 -8.63
N VAL A 158 4.73 -5.21 -9.13
CA VAL A 158 3.76 -6.30 -9.23
C VAL A 158 3.32 -6.43 -10.68
N SER A 159 3.73 -7.53 -11.32
CA SER A 159 3.44 -7.85 -12.71
C SER A 159 2.27 -8.85 -12.86
N THR A 160 1.11 -8.49 -12.30
CA THR A 160 -0.12 -9.30 -12.45
C THR A 160 -1.10 -8.61 -13.39
N ILE A 161 -1.98 -9.40 -14.03
CA ILE A 161 -3.04 -8.88 -14.90
C ILE A 161 -3.92 -7.86 -14.16
N ALA A 162 -4.27 -8.12 -12.90
CA ALA A 162 -5.12 -7.24 -12.11
C ALA A 162 -4.47 -5.88 -11.86
N VAL A 163 -3.20 -5.85 -11.46
CA VAL A 163 -2.46 -4.58 -11.25
C VAL A 163 -2.24 -3.86 -12.57
N PHE A 164 -1.89 -4.58 -13.63
CA PHE A 164 -1.65 -4.00 -14.95
C PHE A 164 -2.90 -3.32 -15.53
N THR A 165 -4.06 -3.98 -15.45
CA THR A 165 -5.35 -3.43 -15.91
C THR A 165 -5.82 -2.28 -15.04
N GLU A 166 -5.65 -2.37 -13.71
CA GLU A 166 -5.94 -1.26 -12.79
C GLU A 166 -5.12 -0.02 -13.13
N ALA A 167 -3.82 -0.20 -13.34
CA ALA A 167 -2.87 0.88 -13.59
C ALA A 167 -3.13 1.65 -14.90
N GLN A 168 -3.90 1.09 -15.83
CA GLN A 168 -4.26 1.78 -17.08
C GLN A 168 -5.06 3.06 -16.78
N ASN A 169 -6.01 2.98 -15.84
CA ASN A 169 -7.02 4.03 -15.64
C ASN A 169 -7.13 4.51 -14.18
N HIS A 170 -6.42 3.88 -13.25
CA HIS A 170 -6.56 4.14 -11.82
C HIS A 170 -5.23 4.34 -11.12
N ASN A 171 -5.30 5.03 -9.96
CA ASN A 171 -4.19 5.10 -9.03
C ASN A 171 -4.07 3.78 -8.26
N THR A 172 -3.01 3.02 -8.54
CA THR A 172 -2.79 1.67 -7.97
C THR A 172 -2.60 1.64 -6.45
N CYS A 173 -2.39 2.78 -5.79
CA CYS A 173 -2.35 2.85 -4.33
C CYS A 173 -3.73 3.21 -3.75
N LEU A 174 -4.42 4.22 -4.28
CA LEU A 174 -5.60 4.81 -3.62
C LEU A 174 -6.94 4.30 -4.14
N ASN A 175 -6.98 3.73 -5.34
CA ASN A 175 -8.21 3.19 -5.91
C ASN A 175 -8.79 2.11 -4.99
N LYS A 176 -10.10 2.24 -4.71
CA LYS A 176 -10.82 1.33 -3.79
C LYS A 176 -10.15 1.12 -2.42
N LYS A 177 -9.38 2.10 -1.93
CA LYS A 177 -8.75 2.09 -0.60
C LYS A 177 -9.46 3.05 0.36
N ILE A 178 -9.56 2.61 1.61
CA ILE A 178 -9.97 3.45 2.76
C ILE A 178 -9.00 3.20 3.93
N SER A 179 -8.92 4.13 4.87
CA SER A 179 -8.08 3.93 6.04
C SER A 179 -8.60 4.68 7.27
N ILE A 180 -8.11 4.25 8.42
CA ILE A 180 -8.22 4.96 9.70
C ILE A 180 -6.80 5.31 10.16
N ASP A 181 -6.57 6.56 10.53
CA ASP A 181 -5.32 6.95 11.19
C ASP A 181 -5.39 6.77 12.72
N VAL A 182 -4.28 7.05 13.41
CA VAL A 182 -4.13 6.88 14.86
C VAL A 182 -5.16 7.64 15.71
N ASN A 183 -5.82 8.67 15.15
CA ASN A 183 -6.84 9.48 15.82
C ASN A 183 -8.27 9.05 15.46
N GLY A 184 -8.44 7.99 14.68
CA GLY A 184 -9.76 7.54 14.22
C GLY A 184 -10.27 8.25 12.97
N ASP A 185 -9.46 9.10 12.32
CA ASP A 185 -9.88 9.84 11.13
C ASP A 185 -9.92 8.96 9.89
N ILE A 186 -11.03 9.08 9.14
CA ILE A 186 -11.28 8.32 7.92
C ILE A 186 -10.60 9.00 6.74
N LYS A 187 -9.69 8.28 6.08
CA LYS A 187 -8.85 8.79 4.97
C LYS A 187 -8.81 7.79 3.81
N ASN A 188 -8.22 8.17 2.68
CA ASN A 188 -7.91 7.21 1.60
C ASN A 188 -6.68 6.35 1.93
N CYS A 189 -5.71 6.99 2.58
CA CYS A 189 -4.49 6.43 3.12
C CYS A 189 -4.15 7.28 4.34
N PRO A 190 -3.59 6.72 5.43
CA PRO A 190 -3.33 7.52 6.62
C PRO A 190 -2.36 8.68 6.42
N SER A 191 -1.50 8.59 5.40
CA SER A 191 -0.57 9.64 4.98
C SER A 191 -1.25 10.81 4.26
N MET A 192 -2.53 10.70 3.89
CA MET A 192 -3.25 11.81 3.25
C MET A 192 -3.64 12.88 4.26
N SER A 193 -3.52 14.15 3.86
CA SER A 193 -3.83 15.29 4.73
C SER A 193 -5.33 15.46 5.00
N LYS A 194 -6.18 15.12 4.02
CA LYS A 194 -7.64 15.30 4.10
C LYS A 194 -8.31 14.14 4.83
N SER A 195 -9.04 14.45 5.90
CA SER A 195 -10.00 13.56 6.56
C SER A 195 -11.40 13.70 5.94
N PHE A 196 -12.16 12.60 5.95
CA PHE A 196 -13.54 12.51 5.46
C PHE A 196 -14.54 12.20 6.58
N GLY A 197 -14.14 12.44 7.83
CA GLY A 197 -14.91 12.19 9.04
C GLY A 197 -14.10 11.38 10.06
N ASN A 198 -14.69 11.13 11.22
CA ASN A 198 -14.07 10.32 12.26
C ASN A 198 -14.93 9.08 12.57
N ILE A 199 -14.30 7.93 12.82
CA ILE A 199 -15.01 6.67 13.02
C ILE A 199 -15.98 6.69 14.21
N GLU A 200 -15.79 7.59 15.18
CA GLU A 200 -16.71 7.77 16.30
C GLU A 200 -18.12 8.18 15.86
N ASN A 201 -18.25 8.95 14.79
CA ASN A 201 -19.53 9.54 14.38
C ASN A 201 -19.85 9.39 12.88
N THR A 202 -18.90 8.90 12.09
CA THR A 202 -19.02 8.76 10.64
C THR A 202 -18.82 7.31 10.23
N SER A 203 -19.74 6.78 9.44
CA SER A 203 -19.61 5.46 8.81
C SER A 203 -18.82 5.53 7.51
N PHE A 204 -18.28 4.39 7.06
CA PHE A 204 -17.56 4.33 5.79
C PHE A 204 -18.45 4.62 4.59
N GLN A 205 -19.71 4.19 4.64
CA GLN A 205 -20.69 4.52 3.61
C GLN A 205 -20.97 6.03 3.54
N GLN A 206 -20.90 6.76 4.66
CA GLN A 206 -21.02 8.22 4.65
C GLN A 206 -19.76 8.88 4.10
N ALA A 207 -18.57 8.47 4.54
CA ALA A 207 -17.30 8.99 4.03
C ALA A 207 -17.16 8.81 2.51
N LEU A 208 -17.57 7.65 1.98
CA LEU A 208 -17.53 7.34 0.54
C LEU A 208 -18.47 8.19 -0.32
N LYS A 209 -19.48 8.82 0.28
CA LYS A 209 -20.40 9.75 -0.41
C LYS A 209 -19.84 11.16 -0.49
N VAL A 210 -18.77 11.48 0.25
CA VAL A 210 -18.12 12.78 0.14
C VAL A 210 -17.49 12.89 -1.25
N LYS A 211 -17.87 13.93 -2.01
CA LYS A 211 -17.49 14.12 -3.42
C LYS A 211 -15.99 13.93 -3.66
N ASP A 212 -15.17 14.47 -2.76
CA ASP A 212 -13.72 14.48 -2.91
C ASP A 212 -13.04 13.19 -2.46
N PHE A 213 -13.76 12.22 -1.86
CA PHE A 213 -13.16 10.97 -1.41
C PHE A 213 -12.49 10.22 -2.56
N LYS A 214 -13.11 10.25 -3.74
CA LYS A 214 -12.62 9.55 -4.93
C LYS A 214 -11.74 10.41 -5.83
N LYS A 215 -11.32 11.61 -5.37
CA LYS A 215 -10.56 12.58 -6.17
C LYS A 215 -9.37 11.96 -6.89
N TYR A 216 -8.62 11.08 -6.21
CA TYR A 216 -7.40 10.48 -6.75
C TYR A 216 -7.58 9.07 -7.31
N TRP A 217 -8.79 8.50 -7.30
CA TRP A 217 -8.98 7.10 -7.72
C TRP A 217 -8.64 6.86 -9.19
N ASN A 218 -8.96 7.81 -10.05
CA ASN A 218 -8.78 7.70 -11.49
C ASN A 218 -7.54 8.46 -11.99
N VAL A 219 -6.62 8.84 -11.11
CA VAL A 219 -5.36 9.48 -11.49
C VAL A 219 -4.34 8.41 -11.80
N SER A 220 -4.25 8.02 -13.08
CA SER A 220 -3.31 6.98 -13.52
C SER A 220 -1.91 7.58 -13.71
N LYS A 221 -0.89 6.72 -13.84
CA LYS A 221 0.49 7.20 -14.09
C LYS A 221 0.68 7.82 -15.47
N ASP A 222 -0.28 7.68 -16.39
CA ASP A 222 -0.26 8.34 -17.70
C ASP A 222 -0.50 9.86 -17.57
N GLU A 223 -1.06 10.31 -16.45
CA GLU A 223 -1.26 11.74 -16.14
C GLU A 223 -0.12 12.33 -15.31
N ILE A 224 0.72 11.49 -14.70
CA ILE A 224 1.76 11.92 -13.75
C ILE A 224 3.04 12.31 -14.48
N GLU A 225 3.55 13.50 -14.18
CA GLU A 225 4.79 14.02 -14.71
C GLU A 225 5.95 13.05 -14.48
N VAL A 226 6.79 12.87 -15.50
CA VAL A 226 7.86 11.86 -15.57
C VAL A 226 7.35 10.42 -15.61
N CYS A 227 6.38 10.04 -14.79
CA CYS A 227 5.84 8.68 -14.70
C CYS A 227 5.12 8.24 -15.97
N LYS A 228 4.49 9.16 -16.71
CA LYS A 228 3.84 8.86 -18.00
C LYS A 228 4.81 8.36 -19.07
N ASP A 229 6.08 8.75 -18.97
CA ASP A 229 7.15 8.32 -19.86
C ASP A 229 7.89 7.08 -19.31
N CYS A 230 7.57 6.65 -18.09
CA CYS A 230 8.24 5.53 -17.43
C CYS A 230 7.75 4.18 -17.96
N GLU A 231 8.69 3.30 -18.25
CA GLU A 231 8.47 1.93 -18.70
C GLU A 231 7.86 1.04 -17.60
N PHE A 232 8.02 1.40 -16.34
CA PHE A 232 7.47 0.65 -15.20
C PHE A 232 6.07 1.11 -14.76
N ARG A 233 5.47 2.09 -15.45
CA ARG A 233 4.26 2.77 -14.95
C ARG A 233 3.04 1.87 -14.70
N TYR A 234 2.94 0.73 -15.37
CA TYR A 234 1.84 -0.21 -15.16
C TYR A 234 2.12 -1.35 -14.17
N ILE A 235 3.32 -1.40 -13.58
CA ILE A 235 3.69 -2.38 -12.55
C ILE A 235 4.18 -1.72 -11.24
N CYS A 236 4.37 -0.41 -11.27
CA CYS A 236 4.81 0.40 -10.15
C CYS A 236 3.60 0.93 -9.35
N THR A 237 3.72 0.96 -8.03
CA THR A 237 2.74 1.62 -7.15
C THR A 237 2.87 3.15 -7.22
N ASP A 238 1.83 3.86 -6.79
CA ASP A 238 1.76 5.30 -6.97
C ASP A 238 1.34 6.07 -5.71
N CYS A 239 2.23 6.89 -5.16
CA CYS A 239 1.93 7.68 -3.97
C CYS A 239 1.46 9.10 -4.33
N ARG A 240 0.26 9.47 -3.89
CA ARG A 240 -0.25 10.86 -3.92
C ARG A 240 -0.18 11.60 -2.58
N ALA A 241 0.16 10.89 -1.49
CA ALA A 241 0.38 11.51 -0.19
C ALA A 241 1.68 12.32 -0.15
N TYR A 242 2.74 11.83 -0.82
CA TYR A 242 4.05 12.46 -0.87
C TYR A 242 4.46 12.76 -2.32
N LYS A 243 4.34 14.02 -2.73
CA LYS A 243 4.62 14.50 -4.09
C LYS A 243 5.88 15.36 -4.11
N GLU A 244 6.67 15.32 -5.18
CA GLU A 244 7.85 16.19 -5.34
C GLU A 244 7.49 17.69 -5.32
N ASP A 245 6.35 18.05 -5.92
CA ASP A 245 5.69 19.34 -5.76
C ASP A 245 4.37 19.14 -4.97
N PRO A 246 4.29 19.59 -3.71
CA PRO A 246 3.08 19.49 -2.90
C PRO A 246 1.84 20.18 -3.49
N ASP A 247 2.03 21.24 -4.28
CA ASP A 247 0.93 22.03 -4.83
C ASP A 247 0.43 21.49 -6.19
N ASN A 248 1.22 20.64 -6.84
CA ASN A 248 0.85 19.97 -8.10
C ASN A 248 0.34 18.55 -7.84
N ASP A 249 -0.93 18.27 -8.16
CA ASP A 249 -1.52 16.94 -8.00
C ASP A 249 -0.97 15.88 -8.96
N PHE A 250 -0.36 16.30 -10.07
CA PHE A 250 0.22 15.44 -11.10
C PHE A 250 1.74 15.30 -10.99
N SER A 251 2.34 15.84 -9.93
CA SER A 251 3.76 15.70 -9.66
C SER A 251 4.14 14.24 -9.40
N LYS A 252 5.36 13.89 -9.83
CA LYS A 252 6.03 12.63 -9.50
C LYS A 252 6.02 12.36 -7.98
N PRO A 253 5.87 11.08 -7.55
CA PRO A 253 6.03 10.70 -6.15
C PRO A 253 7.40 11.09 -5.58
N LEU A 254 7.39 11.76 -4.42
CA LEU A 254 8.60 12.25 -3.74
C LEU A 254 9.63 11.14 -3.52
N LYS A 255 9.17 9.97 -3.11
CA LYS A 255 10.03 8.84 -2.70
C LYS A 255 10.42 7.91 -3.86
N CYS A 256 10.31 8.38 -5.09
CA CYS A 256 10.79 7.68 -6.28
C CYS A 256 12.15 8.21 -6.71
N GLY A 257 13.16 7.34 -6.64
CA GLY A 257 14.53 7.63 -7.07
C GLY A 257 14.81 7.39 -8.56
N TYR A 258 13.86 6.82 -9.30
CA TYR A 258 14.07 6.38 -10.67
C TYR A 258 13.90 7.51 -11.70
N SER A 259 14.74 7.51 -12.73
CA SER A 259 14.64 8.37 -13.91
C SER A 259 14.47 7.52 -15.19
N PRO A 260 13.32 7.58 -15.88
CA PRO A 260 13.11 6.83 -17.13
C PRO A 260 13.87 7.40 -18.34
N TYR A 261 14.50 8.57 -18.20
CA TYR A 261 15.29 9.19 -19.26
C TYR A 261 16.77 8.80 -19.22
N THR A 262 17.26 8.38 -18.05
CA THR A 262 18.64 7.93 -17.83
C THR A 262 18.73 6.45 -17.47
N ASN A 263 17.61 5.83 -17.08
CA ASN A 263 17.50 4.47 -16.56
C ASN A 263 18.30 4.24 -15.27
N GLU A 264 18.44 5.28 -14.47
CA GLU A 264 19.22 5.25 -13.22
C GLU A 264 18.33 5.42 -12.00
N TRP A 265 18.73 4.75 -10.92
CA TRP A 265 18.14 4.89 -9.59
C TRP A 265 19.07 5.73 -8.72
N GLU A 266 18.55 6.82 -8.18
CA GLU A 266 19.21 7.63 -7.17
C GLU A 266 18.51 7.50 -5.82
N ASP A 267 19.23 7.76 -4.73
CA ASP A 267 18.61 7.88 -3.42
C ASP A 267 17.77 9.16 -3.35
N TRP A 268 16.44 8.98 -3.41
CA TRP A 268 15.47 10.07 -3.35
C TRP A 268 15.61 10.95 -2.10
N SER A 269 16.08 10.39 -0.99
CA SER A 269 16.18 11.12 0.29
C SER A 269 17.33 12.13 0.30
N THR A 270 18.31 11.97 -0.59
CA THR A 270 19.50 12.83 -0.68
C THR A 270 19.47 13.80 -1.86
N ASN A 271 18.42 13.77 -2.68
CA ASN A 271 18.33 14.59 -3.87
C ASN A 271 18.06 16.07 -3.50
N PRO A 272 18.94 17.03 -3.88
CA PRO A 272 18.80 18.44 -3.52
C PRO A 272 17.50 19.10 -3.98
N LEU A 273 16.89 18.61 -5.07
CA LEU A 273 15.64 19.15 -5.60
C LEU A 273 14.43 18.78 -4.72
N LYS A 274 14.57 17.76 -3.86
CA LYS A 274 13.49 17.21 -3.02
C LYS A 274 13.43 17.79 -1.62
N VAL A 275 14.43 18.59 -1.22
CA VAL A 275 14.57 19.12 0.15
C VAL A 275 13.32 19.88 0.60
N LYS A 276 12.78 20.78 -0.23
CA LYS A 276 11.56 21.55 0.09
C LYS A 276 10.36 20.66 0.37
N ALA A 277 10.18 19.60 -0.43
CA ALA A 277 9.09 18.66 -0.24
C ALA A 277 9.30 17.79 1.01
N ILE A 278 10.53 17.35 1.28
CA ILE A 278 10.88 16.62 2.51
C ILE A 278 10.53 17.45 3.75
N GLU A 279 10.87 18.74 3.75
CA GLU A 279 10.51 19.69 4.81
C GLU A 279 8.98 19.87 4.92
N HIS A 280 8.29 20.04 3.79
CA HIS A 280 6.84 20.20 3.76
C HIS A 280 6.09 19.04 4.42
N TYR A 281 6.53 17.81 4.19
CA TYR A 281 5.91 16.60 4.77
C TYR A 281 6.52 16.21 6.13
N ALA A 282 7.25 17.11 6.79
CA ALA A 282 7.86 16.89 8.11
C ALA A 282 8.80 15.67 8.18
N MET A 283 9.44 15.30 7.06
CA MET A 283 10.39 14.19 6.99
C MET A 283 11.86 14.65 7.14
N SER A 284 12.08 15.79 7.79
CA SER A 284 13.42 16.38 7.95
C SER A 284 14.38 15.52 8.76
N TYR A 285 13.90 14.52 9.51
CA TYR A 285 14.75 13.52 10.17
C TYR A 285 15.61 12.73 9.19
N LEU A 286 15.23 12.68 7.89
CA LEU A 286 16.03 12.08 6.82
C LEU A 286 17.25 12.92 6.41
N ASN A 287 17.25 14.22 6.71
CA ASN A 287 18.37 15.13 6.38
C ASN A 287 19.48 15.12 7.43
N ILE A 288 19.31 14.37 8.52
CA ILE A 288 20.29 14.23 9.60
C ILE A 288 21.16 13.02 9.27
N LYS A 289 22.33 13.27 8.65
CA LYS A 289 23.41 12.28 8.51
C LYS A 289 24.38 12.36 9.68
#